data_AF-A0AAU7ZNR5-F1
#
_entry.id   AF-A0AAU7ZNR5-F1
#
_cell.length_a   1.000
_cell.length_b   1.000
_cell.length_c   1.000
_cell.angle_alpha   90.00
_cell.angle_beta   90.00
_cell.angle_gamma   90.00
#
_symmetry.space_group_name_H-M   'P 1'
#
loop_
_entity.id
_entity.type
_entity.pdbx_description
1 polymer ?
#
loop_
_entity_poly.entity_id
_entity_poly.type
_entity_poly.pdbx_seq_one_letter_code
_entity_poly.pdbx_strand_id
1 'polypeptide(L)'
;MKPRALTLLLLLPALTASAQRPIIGIFESTSSGSGDNLGQPGVRVLFYQSGRQWRSYNATCQDEACLKTIVHLYPPVTTWTLVKQGKSVAKVAATTPTAYHSYSEIGVQAITNPAAVLHLEPRPTPDRPDPPHTILATNLSSLTDPDNWQPAAVFPLDLTHVIQAFHKLYPQPKNCTQNTTNSPPNYHSSPYSDSQIKLDASYLSNKTNWRMLQITLGGYLCDGPPDDAYVDHWFAISPTGEVHHLGRLMHLAGTADFAHEGRSELLFQVQGGNEAGYRLFYDNFTHQAQDTVTYH
;
A
#
# COMPACT_ATOMS: atom_id res chain seq x y z
N MET A 1 -13.67 -71.38 -17.39
CA MET A 1 -14.42 -70.14 -17.10
C MET A 1 -13.52 -69.26 -16.23
N LYS A 2 -13.06 -68.10 -16.75
CA LYS A 2 -12.18 -67.17 -16.02
C LYS A 2 -13.04 -66.10 -15.35
N PRO A 3 -12.88 -65.83 -14.04
CA PRO A 3 -13.63 -64.76 -13.38
C PRO A 3 -13.08 -63.40 -13.82
N ARG A 4 -13.95 -62.54 -14.34
CA ARG A 4 -13.66 -61.12 -14.59
C ARG A 4 -13.84 -60.36 -13.28
N ALA A 5 -12.74 -59.85 -12.72
CA ALA A 5 -12.78 -58.92 -11.60
C ALA A 5 -13.28 -57.55 -12.12
N LEU A 6 -14.42 -57.11 -11.58
CA LEU A 6 -15.02 -55.82 -11.88
C LEU A 6 -14.42 -54.78 -10.91
N THR A 7 -13.46 -53.98 -11.37
CA THR A 7 -12.90 -52.88 -10.58
C THR A 7 -13.90 -51.73 -10.53
N LEU A 8 -14.56 -51.56 -9.38
CA LEU A 8 -15.47 -50.46 -9.12
C LEU A 8 -14.66 -49.18 -8.87
N LEU A 9 -14.59 -48.29 -9.87
CA LEU A 9 -13.96 -46.98 -9.74
C LEU A 9 -14.89 -46.06 -8.92
N LEU A 10 -14.64 -45.91 -7.62
CA LEU A 10 -15.33 -44.94 -6.77
C LEU A 10 -14.90 -43.52 -7.17
N LEU A 11 -15.73 -42.87 -7.98
CA LEU A 11 -15.69 -41.42 -8.22
C LEU A 11 -16.15 -40.70 -6.95
N LEU A 12 -15.21 -40.44 -6.03
CA LEU A 12 -15.43 -39.49 -4.95
C LEU A 12 -15.58 -38.09 -5.57
N PRO A 13 -16.70 -37.39 -5.36
CA PRO A 13 -16.80 -36.00 -5.77
C PRO A 13 -15.71 -35.23 -5.03
N ALA A 14 -14.81 -34.60 -5.77
CA ALA A 14 -13.86 -33.67 -5.20
C ALA A 14 -14.69 -32.57 -4.52
N LEU A 15 -14.69 -32.57 -3.18
CA LEU A 15 -15.14 -31.43 -2.40
C LEU A 15 -14.27 -30.26 -2.86
N THR A 16 -14.83 -29.41 -3.72
CA THR A 16 -14.23 -28.14 -4.06
C THR A 16 -14.19 -27.35 -2.77
N ALA A 17 -13.02 -27.34 -2.12
CA ALA A 17 -12.74 -26.41 -1.04
C ALA A 17 -13.17 -25.03 -1.55
N SER A 18 -14.15 -24.41 -0.88
CA SER A 18 -14.51 -23.03 -1.16
C SER A 18 -13.23 -22.23 -0.94
N ALA A 19 -12.60 -21.85 -2.06
CA ALA A 19 -11.37 -21.07 -2.01
C ALA A 19 -11.71 -19.79 -1.23
N GLN A 20 -11.12 -19.65 -0.05
CA GLN A 20 -11.28 -18.43 0.73
C GLN A 20 -10.82 -17.28 -0.16
N ARG A 21 -11.66 -16.25 -0.28
CA ARG A 21 -11.33 -15.07 -1.08
C ARG A 21 -10.04 -14.46 -0.51
N PRO A 22 -9.01 -14.17 -1.33
CA PRO A 22 -7.81 -13.52 -0.85
C PRO A 22 -8.12 -12.17 -0.23
N ILE A 23 -7.46 -11.89 0.89
CA ILE A 23 -7.55 -10.63 1.63
C ILE A 23 -6.14 -10.11 1.86
N ILE A 24 -5.98 -8.80 1.72
CA ILE A 24 -4.76 -8.06 2.02
C ILE A 24 -4.97 -7.26 3.29
N GLY A 25 -4.00 -7.32 4.18
CA GLY A 25 -3.94 -6.46 5.35
C GLY A 25 -2.52 -6.00 5.65
N ILE A 26 -2.40 -5.16 6.67
CA ILE A 26 -1.12 -4.68 7.21
C ILE A 26 -1.11 -4.90 8.71
N PHE A 27 0.00 -5.42 9.23
CA PHE A 27 0.23 -5.49 10.66
C PHE A 27 0.74 -4.14 11.16
N GLU A 28 0.01 -3.55 12.10
CA GLU A 28 0.24 -2.18 12.60
C GLU A 28 -0.21 -2.04 14.05
N SER A 29 0.04 -0.87 14.65
CA SER A 29 -0.34 -0.54 16.02
C SER A 29 -1.41 0.55 16.02
N THR A 30 -2.47 0.36 16.81
CA THR A 30 -3.54 1.34 16.99
C THR A 30 -3.14 2.42 18.01
N SER A 31 -2.07 3.18 17.78
CA SER A 31 -1.76 4.31 18.66
C SER A 31 -2.64 5.50 18.28
N SER A 32 -3.70 5.73 19.06
CA SER A 32 -4.45 6.99 19.06
C SER A 32 -3.90 8.02 20.07
N GLY A 33 -2.85 7.68 20.83
CA GLY A 33 -2.28 8.51 21.88
C GLY A 33 -0.86 8.98 21.60
N SER A 34 -0.57 10.25 21.92
CA SER A 34 0.79 10.78 22.01
C SER A 34 1.47 10.27 23.29
N GLY A 35 2.58 9.53 23.14
CA GLY A 35 3.40 9.04 24.27
C GLY A 35 3.88 7.59 24.13
N ASP A 36 4.48 7.04 25.19
CA ASP A 36 5.05 5.67 25.25
C ASP A 36 3.99 4.53 25.23
N ASN A 37 2.70 4.86 25.12
CA ASN A 37 1.64 3.87 24.93
C ASN A 37 1.53 3.49 23.46
N LEU A 38 2.44 2.63 23.00
CA LEU A 38 2.25 1.89 21.75
C LEU A 38 0.89 1.18 21.83
N GLY A 39 0.01 1.47 20.88
CA GLY A 39 -1.31 0.83 20.79
C GLY A 39 -1.18 -0.69 20.72
N GLN A 40 -2.28 -1.41 20.94
CA GLN A 40 -2.24 -2.85 20.79
C GLN A 40 -1.97 -3.22 19.33
N PRO A 41 -1.10 -4.21 19.06
CA PRO A 41 -0.85 -4.66 17.71
C PRO A 41 -2.11 -5.28 17.12
N GLY A 42 -2.40 -4.93 15.87
CA GLY A 42 -3.55 -5.41 15.12
C GLY A 42 -3.21 -5.67 13.66
N VAL A 43 -4.21 -6.13 12.91
CA VAL A 43 -4.12 -6.23 11.45
C VAL A 43 -5.21 -5.37 10.84
N ARG A 44 -4.83 -4.33 10.09
CA ARG A 44 -5.78 -3.56 9.29
C ARG A 44 -6.15 -4.34 8.04
N VAL A 45 -7.45 -4.55 7.84
CA VAL A 45 -8.00 -5.17 6.65
C VAL A 45 -8.17 -4.11 5.57
N LEU A 46 -7.49 -4.27 4.43
CA LEU A 46 -7.43 -3.25 3.38
C LEU A 46 -8.29 -3.63 2.18
N PHE A 47 -7.95 -4.75 1.55
CA PHE A 47 -8.51 -5.15 0.27
C PHE A 47 -8.95 -6.59 0.28
N TYR A 48 -9.99 -6.89 -0.49
CA TYR A 48 -10.41 -8.25 -0.79
C TYR A 48 -10.56 -8.44 -2.29
N GLN A 49 -10.35 -9.68 -2.73
CA GLN A 49 -10.53 -10.02 -4.14
C GLN A 49 -12.01 -10.35 -4.43
N SER A 50 -12.56 -9.70 -5.46
CA SER A 50 -13.89 -9.92 -5.99
C SER A 50 -13.81 -10.23 -7.48
N GLY A 51 -13.81 -11.52 -7.83
CA GLY A 51 -13.51 -11.94 -9.19
C GLY A 51 -12.04 -11.67 -9.49
N ARG A 52 -11.77 -10.90 -10.56
CA ARG A 52 -10.40 -10.46 -10.94
C ARG A 52 -10.04 -9.06 -10.44
N GLN A 53 -10.89 -8.45 -9.62
CA GLN A 53 -10.70 -7.08 -9.15
C GLN A 53 -10.42 -7.06 -7.66
N TRP A 54 -9.51 -6.18 -7.26
CA TRP A 54 -9.32 -5.82 -5.86
C TRP A 54 -10.30 -4.72 -5.47
N ARG A 55 -10.88 -4.82 -4.27
CA ARG A 55 -11.83 -3.85 -3.73
C ARG A 55 -11.50 -3.54 -2.28
N SER A 56 -11.72 -2.29 -1.87
CA SER A 56 -11.70 -1.90 -0.46
C SER A 56 -13.06 -2.08 0.19
N TYR A 57 -13.10 -2.01 1.51
CA TYR A 57 -14.29 -2.25 2.31
C TYR A 57 -15.29 -1.07 2.38
N ASN A 58 -15.07 0.02 1.61
CA ASN A 58 -15.92 1.22 1.53
C ASN A 58 -16.47 1.72 2.88
N ALA A 59 -15.59 1.82 3.88
CA ALA A 59 -15.93 2.25 5.23
C ALA A 59 -15.83 3.79 5.36
N THR A 60 -16.75 4.51 4.71
CA THR A 60 -16.85 5.97 4.83
C THR A 60 -17.75 6.34 6.00
N CYS A 61 -17.23 7.16 6.93
CA CYS A 61 -17.99 7.64 8.08
C CYS A 61 -17.86 9.15 8.26
N GLN A 62 -18.95 9.81 8.62
CA GLN A 62 -19.01 11.25 8.88
C GLN A 62 -19.09 11.59 10.37
N ASP A 63 -19.39 10.59 11.22
CA ASP A 63 -19.54 10.77 12.66
C ASP A 63 -19.19 9.49 13.45
N GLU A 64 -19.15 9.61 14.78
CA GLU A 64 -18.86 8.50 15.70
C GLU A 64 -19.97 7.44 15.71
N ALA A 65 -21.22 7.83 15.43
CA ALA A 65 -22.32 6.87 15.37
C ALA A 65 -22.12 5.89 14.21
N CYS A 66 -21.68 6.39 13.05
CA CYS A 66 -21.33 5.59 11.89
C CYS A 66 -20.22 4.57 12.19
N LEU A 67 -19.18 4.97 12.94
CA LEU A 67 -18.05 4.09 13.29
C LEU A 67 -18.50 2.78 13.96
N LYS A 68 -19.57 2.83 14.75
CA LYS A 68 -20.15 1.67 15.45
C LYS A 68 -20.93 0.75 14.51
N THR A 69 -21.40 1.28 13.38
CA THR A 69 -22.23 0.53 12.42
C THR A 69 -21.41 -0.19 11.35
N ILE A 70 -20.25 0.35 10.94
CA ILE A 70 -19.47 -0.16 9.80
C ILE A 70 -18.66 -1.43 10.10
N VAL A 71 -18.67 -1.90 11.34
CA VAL A 71 -17.98 -3.13 11.78
C VAL A 71 -18.34 -4.34 10.90
N HIS A 72 -19.62 -4.45 10.51
CA HIS A 72 -20.12 -5.58 9.71
C HIS A 72 -19.56 -5.64 8.28
N LEU A 73 -18.93 -4.57 7.80
CA LEU A 73 -18.29 -4.57 6.48
C LEU A 73 -17.07 -5.50 6.47
N TYR A 74 -16.40 -5.64 7.62
CA TYR A 74 -15.16 -6.41 7.76
C TYR A 74 -15.43 -7.87 8.14
N PRO A 75 -14.54 -8.81 7.77
CA PRO A 75 -14.66 -10.21 8.21
C PRO A 75 -14.67 -10.30 9.74
N PRO A 76 -15.56 -11.06 10.38
CA PRO A 76 -15.64 -11.10 11.85
C PRO A 76 -14.39 -11.71 12.48
N VAL A 77 -13.82 -12.74 11.83
CA VAL A 77 -12.60 -13.44 12.26
C VAL A 77 -11.76 -13.71 11.03
N THR A 78 -10.44 -13.56 11.14
CA THR A 78 -9.51 -13.94 10.07
C THR A 78 -8.24 -14.55 10.65
N THR A 79 -7.78 -15.63 10.04
CA THR A 79 -6.46 -16.18 10.29
C THR A 79 -5.50 -15.53 9.32
N TRP A 80 -4.53 -14.78 9.84
CA TRP A 80 -3.55 -14.04 9.07
C TRP A 80 -2.21 -14.76 9.09
N THR A 81 -1.59 -14.85 7.92
CA THR A 81 -0.15 -15.06 7.76
C THR A 81 0.50 -13.69 7.64
N LEU A 82 1.40 -13.38 8.58
CA LEU A 82 2.21 -12.17 8.56
C LEU A 82 3.49 -12.43 7.78
N VAL A 83 3.83 -11.52 6.87
CA VAL A 83 4.94 -11.66 5.92
C VAL A 83 5.83 -10.43 5.96
N LYS A 84 7.12 -10.64 6.19
CA LYS A 84 8.16 -9.61 6.12
C LYS A 84 9.19 -10.03 5.09
N GLN A 85 9.46 -9.18 4.10
CA GLN A 85 10.44 -9.44 3.04
C GLN A 85 10.22 -10.81 2.35
N GLY A 86 8.96 -11.12 2.01
CA GLY A 86 8.57 -12.37 1.35
C GLY A 86 8.64 -13.63 2.22
N LYS A 87 8.96 -13.51 3.52
CA LYS A 87 9.00 -14.65 4.46
C LYS A 87 7.88 -14.56 5.47
N SER A 88 7.19 -15.68 5.70
CA SER A 88 6.23 -15.78 6.81
C SER A 88 6.96 -15.64 8.14
N VAL A 89 6.57 -14.65 8.94
CA VAL A 89 7.16 -14.38 10.26
C VAL A 89 6.25 -14.81 11.41
N ALA A 90 4.94 -14.84 11.20
CA ALA A 90 3.97 -15.32 12.18
C ALA A 90 2.67 -15.75 11.52
N LYS A 91 1.86 -16.51 12.28
CA LYS A 91 0.45 -16.75 12.00
C LYS A 91 -0.38 -16.35 13.23
N VAL A 92 -1.41 -15.55 13.00
CA VAL A 92 -2.27 -15.03 14.07
C VAL A 92 -3.73 -15.19 13.71
N ALA A 93 -4.59 -15.33 14.72
CA ALA A 93 -6.02 -15.15 14.56
C ALA A 93 -6.38 -13.76 15.06
N ALA A 94 -7.13 -13.00 14.26
CA ALA A 94 -7.59 -11.67 14.64
C ALA A 94 -9.10 -11.56 14.47
N THR A 95 -9.71 -10.71 15.31
CA THR A 95 -11.16 -10.49 15.36
C THR A 95 -11.47 -9.03 15.16
N THR A 96 -12.46 -8.73 14.32
CA THR A 96 -13.00 -7.37 14.21
C THR A 96 -13.65 -6.99 15.54
N PRO A 97 -13.35 -5.80 16.11
CA PRO A 97 -13.94 -5.36 17.37
C PRO A 97 -15.46 -5.17 17.22
N THR A 98 -16.19 -5.11 18.34
CA THR A 98 -17.64 -4.88 18.32
C THR A 98 -18.03 -3.46 17.91
N ALA A 99 -17.10 -2.52 17.99
CA ALA A 99 -17.24 -1.12 17.59
C ALA A 99 -15.86 -0.52 17.25
N TYR A 100 -15.83 0.47 16.36
CA TYR A 100 -14.70 1.39 16.24
C TYR A 100 -15.02 2.68 17.01
N HIS A 101 -14.02 3.24 17.67
CA HIS A 101 -14.12 4.46 18.48
C HIS A 101 -13.37 5.64 17.85
N SER A 102 -12.50 5.39 16.89
CA SER A 102 -11.83 6.43 16.11
C SER A 102 -11.71 6.05 14.63
N TYR A 103 -11.53 7.04 13.76
CA TYR A 103 -11.25 6.81 12.34
C TYR A 103 -9.97 6.00 12.10
N SER A 104 -8.97 6.16 12.98
CA SER A 104 -7.72 5.40 12.91
C SER A 104 -7.93 3.92 13.22
N GLU A 105 -9.03 3.51 13.84
CA GLU A 105 -9.31 2.09 14.14
C GLU A 105 -10.05 1.38 13.00
N ILE A 106 -10.60 2.10 12.03
CA ILE A 106 -11.43 1.54 10.95
C ILE A 106 -10.69 0.40 10.23
N GLY A 107 -11.26 -0.80 10.28
CA GLY A 107 -10.72 -2.00 9.64
C GLY A 107 -9.62 -2.71 10.44
N VAL A 108 -9.24 -2.23 11.62
CA VAL A 108 -8.22 -2.91 12.43
C VAL A 108 -8.85 -4.03 13.26
N GLN A 109 -8.34 -5.25 13.06
CA GLN A 109 -8.68 -6.42 13.84
C GLN A 109 -7.72 -6.61 15.02
N ALA A 110 -8.26 -6.94 16.19
CA ALA A 110 -7.48 -7.26 17.38
C ALA A 110 -6.93 -8.69 17.30
N ILE A 111 -5.62 -8.85 17.51
CA ILE A 111 -4.97 -10.17 17.54
C ILE A 111 -5.36 -10.90 18.83
N THR A 112 -5.91 -12.11 18.70
CA THR A 112 -6.37 -12.92 19.84
C THR A 112 -5.26 -13.69 20.54
N ASN A 113 -4.11 -13.86 19.89
CA ASN A 113 -2.92 -14.54 20.40
C ASN A 113 -1.68 -13.62 20.38
N PRO A 114 -1.64 -12.52 21.16
CA PRO A 114 -0.59 -11.49 21.07
C PRO A 114 0.83 -12.01 21.31
N ALA A 115 0.97 -13.12 22.06
CA ALA A 115 2.25 -13.80 22.27
C ALA A 115 2.98 -14.18 20.96
N ALA A 116 2.23 -14.43 19.88
CA ALA A 116 2.79 -14.78 18.58
C ALA A 116 3.52 -13.62 17.88
N VAL A 117 3.30 -12.38 18.30
CA VAL A 117 3.83 -11.16 17.66
C VAL A 117 4.64 -10.28 18.61
N LEU A 118 4.93 -10.71 19.84
CA LEU A 118 5.69 -9.93 20.83
C LEU A 118 7.09 -9.50 20.37
N HIS A 119 7.69 -10.25 19.44
CA HIS A 119 9.00 -9.97 18.88
C HIS A 119 8.95 -9.17 17.58
N LEU A 120 7.75 -8.85 17.10
CA LEU A 120 7.54 -8.06 15.90
C LEU A 120 7.25 -6.61 16.30
N GLU A 121 7.84 -5.68 15.56
CA GLU A 121 7.52 -4.26 15.72
C GLU A 121 6.31 -3.93 14.83
N PRO A 122 5.16 -3.51 15.40
CA PRO A 122 4.02 -3.06 14.63
C PRO A 122 4.30 -1.66 14.07
N ARG A 123 5.00 -1.60 12.94
CA ARG A 123 5.20 -0.39 12.12
C ARG A 123 4.49 -0.58 10.78
N PRO A 124 3.99 0.50 10.15
CA PRO A 124 4.25 1.92 10.45
C PRO A 124 3.43 2.47 11.63
N THR A 125 4.00 3.44 12.35
CA THR A 125 3.19 4.42 13.12
C THR A 125 2.66 5.46 12.14
N PRO A 126 1.43 5.99 12.30
CA PRO A 126 0.84 6.97 11.38
C PRO A 126 1.75 8.16 11.02
N ASP A 127 2.67 8.53 11.92
CA ASP A 127 3.48 9.74 11.81
C ASP A 127 4.91 9.50 11.28
N ARG A 128 5.31 8.23 11.06
CA ARG A 128 6.65 7.85 10.58
C ARG A 128 6.57 6.64 9.66
N PRO A 129 6.48 6.85 8.34
CA PRO A 129 6.61 5.77 7.38
C PRO A 129 8.05 5.25 7.46
N ASP A 130 8.18 3.98 7.81
CA ASP A 130 9.46 3.26 7.79
C ASP A 130 9.30 2.05 6.87
N PRO A 131 9.36 2.27 5.54
CA PRO A 131 9.08 1.24 4.53
C PRO A 131 9.82 -0.10 4.73
N PRO A 132 11.10 -0.14 5.19
CA PRO A 132 11.79 -1.43 5.41
C PRO A 132 11.18 -2.29 6.55
N HIS A 133 10.24 -1.76 7.33
CA HIS A 133 9.65 -2.44 8.48
C HIS A 133 8.20 -2.88 8.28
N THR A 134 7.56 -2.55 7.17
CA THR A 134 6.17 -2.95 6.92
C THR A 134 6.02 -4.47 6.90
N ILE A 135 5.05 -4.98 7.65
CA ILE A 135 4.69 -6.39 7.68
C ILE A 135 3.33 -6.56 6.98
N LEU A 136 3.37 -7.21 5.82
CA LEU A 136 2.17 -7.54 5.04
C LEU A 136 1.38 -8.64 5.75
N ALA A 137 0.06 -8.64 5.59
CA ALA A 137 -0.81 -9.68 6.11
C ALA A 137 -1.70 -10.22 4.98
N THR A 138 -1.95 -11.53 5.01
CA THR A 138 -2.93 -12.18 4.13
C THR A 138 -3.60 -13.36 4.81
N ASN A 139 -4.76 -13.80 4.34
CA ASN A 139 -5.38 -15.07 4.76
C ASN A 139 -4.81 -16.30 4.02
N LEU A 140 -3.88 -16.09 3.09
CA LEU A 140 -3.19 -17.14 2.36
C LEU A 140 -2.08 -17.78 3.21
N SER A 141 -1.62 -18.96 2.82
CA SER A 141 -0.59 -19.70 3.56
C SER A 141 0.82 -19.12 3.41
N SER A 142 1.07 -18.40 2.32
CA SER A 142 2.34 -17.76 1.97
C SER A 142 2.12 -16.63 0.96
N LEU A 143 3.00 -15.63 0.96
CA LEU A 143 3.11 -14.64 -0.10
C LEU A 143 4.49 -14.73 -0.72
N THR A 144 4.54 -14.60 -2.03
CA THR A 144 5.78 -14.52 -2.81
C THR A 144 5.70 -13.35 -3.76
N ASP A 145 6.84 -12.72 -4.07
CA ASP A 145 6.94 -11.74 -5.16
C ASP A 145 7.47 -12.47 -6.41
N PRO A 146 6.61 -13.00 -7.29
CA PRO A 146 7.03 -13.70 -8.49
C PRO A 146 7.68 -12.79 -9.53
N ASP A 147 7.49 -11.47 -9.46
CA ASP A 147 8.11 -10.52 -10.38
C ASP A 147 9.50 -10.07 -9.90
N ASN A 148 9.79 -10.34 -8.63
CA ASN A 148 11.07 -10.11 -7.96
C ASN A 148 11.47 -8.64 -8.05
N TRP A 149 10.59 -7.77 -7.53
CA TRP A 149 10.83 -6.34 -7.44
C TRP A 149 11.96 -6.05 -6.45
N GLN A 150 12.94 -5.26 -6.89
CA GLN A 150 14.10 -4.92 -6.07
C GLN A 150 14.54 -3.48 -6.33
N PRO A 151 15.16 -2.82 -5.33
CA PRO A 151 15.89 -1.58 -5.58
C PRO A 151 16.92 -1.76 -6.69
N ALA A 152 17.00 -0.82 -7.62
CA ALA A 152 17.88 -0.91 -8.77
C ALA A 152 18.45 0.45 -9.16
N ALA A 153 19.63 0.45 -9.79
CA ALA A 153 20.19 1.65 -10.39
C ALA A 153 19.26 2.19 -11.50
N VAL A 154 19.14 3.51 -11.59
CA VAL A 154 18.32 4.16 -12.61
C VAL A 154 18.99 4.11 -13.98
N PHE A 155 18.21 3.88 -15.04
CA PHE A 155 18.68 4.07 -16.40
C PHE A 155 18.54 5.55 -16.79
N PRO A 156 19.58 6.20 -17.37
CA PRO A 156 19.51 7.63 -17.69
C PRO A 156 18.34 8.02 -18.60
N LEU A 157 17.97 7.14 -19.54
CA LEU A 157 16.84 7.37 -20.44
C LEU A 157 15.50 7.38 -19.69
N ASP A 158 15.35 6.51 -18.70
CA ASP A 158 14.14 6.43 -17.87
C ASP A 158 13.95 7.70 -17.07
N LEU A 159 15.02 8.18 -16.43
CA LEU A 159 14.99 9.43 -15.69
C LEU A 159 14.62 10.60 -16.61
N THR A 160 15.16 10.63 -17.83
CA THR A 160 14.82 11.66 -18.82
C THR A 160 13.33 11.64 -19.17
N HIS A 161 12.75 10.46 -19.43
CA HIS A 161 11.33 10.34 -19.74
C HIS A 161 10.42 10.68 -18.55
N VAL A 162 10.82 10.30 -17.33
CA VAL A 162 10.09 10.65 -16.11
C VAL A 162 10.14 12.16 -15.84
N ILE A 163 11.29 12.81 -16.02
CA ILE A 163 11.43 14.26 -15.93
C ILE A 163 10.52 14.97 -16.96
N GLN A 164 10.48 14.47 -18.20
CA GLN A 164 9.57 15.01 -19.22
C GLN A 164 8.09 14.82 -18.85
N ALA A 165 7.72 13.67 -18.30
CA ALA A 165 6.37 13.43 -17.80
C ALA A 165 6.03 14.38 -16.63
N PHE A 166 6.97 14.60 -15.72
CA PHE A 166 6.84 15.54 -14.61
C PHE A 166 6.63 16.98 -15.08
N HIS A 167 7.42 17.47 -16.04
CA HIS A 167 7.22 18.79 -16.67
C HIS A 167 5.85 18.96 -17.32
N LYS A 168 5.26 17.88 -17.86
CA LYS A 168 3.90 17.93 -18.40
C LYS A 168 2.83 18.06 -17.30
N LEU A 169 3.05 17.42 -16.15
CA LEU A 169 2.15 17.51 -15.00
C LEU A 169 2.23 18.87 -14.33
N TYR A 170 3.43 19.42 -14.20
CA TYR A 170 3.71 20.65 -13.46
C TYR A 170 4.54 21.63 -14.29
N PRO A 171 4.02 22.20 -15.38
CA PRO A 171 4.82 23.07 -16.25
C PRO A 171 5.32 24.34 -15.55
N GLN A 172 4.57 24.82 -14.55
CA GLN A 172 4.85 26.04 -13.81
C GLN A 172 4.33 25.94 -12.37
N PRO A 173 5.02 25.17 -11.50
CA PRO A 173 4.59 25.03 -10.11
C PRO A 173 4.67 26.38 -9.39
N LYS A 174 3.78 26.59 -8.44
CA LYS A 174 3.78 27.79 -7.61
C LYS A 174 4.92 27.71 -6.59
N ASN A 175 5.60 28.83 -6.38
CA ASN A 175 6.62 28.97 -5.34
C ASN A 175 6.58 30.39 -4.76
N CYS A 176 7.36 30.63 -3.72
CA CYS A 176 7.46 31.92 -3.07
C CYS A 176 8.86 32.50 -3.23
N THR A 177 8.95 33.83 -3.33
CA THR A 177 10.21 34.53 -3.17
C THR A 177 10.35 34.92 -1.71
N GLN A 178 11.19 34.21 -0.95
CA GLN A 178 11.56 34.65 0.38
C GLN A 178 12.73 35.63 0.28
N ASN A 179 12.40 36.92 0.36
CA ASN A 179 13.41 37.97 0.40
C ASN A 179 13.89 38.23 1.85
N THR A 180 13.05 37.88 2.85
CA THR A 180 13.27 38.06 4.29
C THR A 180 12.30 37.20 5.10
N THR A 181 12.67 36.85 6.34
CA THR A 181 12.00 35.89 7.26
C THR A 181 10.56 36.21 7.70
N ASN A 182 9.90 37.27 7.21
CA ASN A 182 8.56 37.70 7.66
C ASN A 182 7.72 38.38 6.55
N SER A 183 8.05 38.18 5.27
CA SER A 183 7.28 38.77 4.17
C SER A 183 6.08 37.88 3.81
N PRO A 184 4.91 38.46 3.44
CA PRO A 184 3.81 37.68 2.91
C PRO A 184 4.30 36.82 1.74
N PRO A 185 3.85 35.56 1.62
CA PRO A 185 4.26 34.71 0.51
C PRO A 185 3.82 35.35 -0.81
N ASN A 186 4.78 35.89 -1.56
CA ASN A 186 4.56 36.33 -2.93
C ASN A 186 4.52 35.09 -3.83
N TYR A 187 3.38 34.41 -3.82
CA TYR A 187 3.12 33.25 -4.67
C TYR A 187 3.24 33.65 -6.15
N HIS A 188 4.08 32.94 -6.88
CA HIS A 188 4.23 33.11 -8.31
C HIS A 188 4.56 31.76 -8.96
N SER A 189 4.20 31.65 -10.24
CA SER A 189 4.67 30.55 -11.08
C SER A 189 6.19 30.66 -11.22
N SER A 190 6.91 29.62 -10.80
CA SER A 190 8.36 29.56 -10.94
C SER A 190 8.73 28.57 -12.04
N PRO A 191 9.58 28.95 -13.02
CA PRO A 191 10.27 27.95 -13.81
C PRO A 191 11.19 27.13 -12.90
N TYR A 192 11.50 25.92 -13.32
CA TYR A 192 12.46 25.05 -12.65
C TYR A 192 13.26 24.24 -13.68
N SER A 193 14.48 23.85 -13.31
CA SER A 193 15.36 23.05 -14.15
C SER A 193 15.33 21.58 -13.77
N ASP A 194 15.71 20.71 -14.69
CA ASP A 194 15.83 19.27 -14.48
C ASP A 194 16.74 18.92 -13.28
N SER A 195 17.78 19.72 -13.04
CA SER A 195 18.68 19.56 -11.90
C SER A 195 18.04 19.77 -10.53
N GLN A 196 16.86 20.40 -10.47
CA GLN A 196 16.10 20.55 -9.24
C GLN A 196 15.23 19.32 -8.94
N ILE A 197 15.01 18.46 -9.93
CA ILE A 197 14.30 17.19 -9.76
C ILE A 197 15.30 16.17 -9.23
N LYS A 198 15.04 15.64 -8.04
CA LYS A 198 15.85 14.62 -7.39
C LYS A 198 15.21 13.25 -7.59
N LEU A 199 16.05 12.23 -7.78
CA LEU A 199 15.65 10.84 -7.71
C LEU A 199 15.79 10.37 -6.26
N ASP A 200 14.70 9.92 -5.67
CA ASP A 200 14.67 9.44 -4.28
C ASP A 200 14.73 7.91 -4.20
N ALA A 201 14.04 7.21 -5.10
CA ALA A 201 14.01 5.76 -5.15
C ALA A 201 13.85 5.21 -6.57
N SER A 202 14.34 3.99 -6.80
CA SER A 202 14.25 3.30 -8.08
C SER A 202 14.11 1.78 -7.86
N TYR A 203 13.16 1.16 -8.56
CA TYR A 203 12.87 -0.27 -8.47
C TYR A 203 12.77 -0.91 -9.85
N LEU A 204 13.17 -2.18 -9.95
CA LEU A 204 13.09 -3.00 -11.15
C LEU A 204 12.40 -4.33 -10.83
N SER A 205 11.44 -4.72 -11.67
CA SER A 205 10.96 -6.09 -11.76
C SER A 205 11.88 -6.90 -12.66
N ASN A 206 12.58 -7.88 -12.07
CA ASN A 206 13.54 -8.73 -12.79
C ASN A 206 12.87 -9.68 -13.79
N LYS A 207 11.57 -9.96 -13.64
CA LYS A 207 10.83 -10.86 -14.53
C LYS A 207 10.16 -10.13 -15.68
N THR A 208 9.69 -8.91 -15.44
CA THR A 208 8.77 -8.21 -16.35
C THR A 208 9.39 -6.99 -16.99
N ASN A 209 10.56 -6.54 -16.53
CA ASN A 209 11.25 -5.31 -16.95
C ASN A 209 10.43 -4.03 -16.72
N TRP A 210 9.38 -4.09 -15.90
CA TRP A 210 8.76 -2.90 -15.35
C TRP A 210 9.72 -2.21 -14.39
N ARG A 211 9.74 -0.88 -14.42
CA ARG A 211 10.59 -0.05 -13.58
C ARG A 211 9.73 0.98 -12.86
N MET A 212 10.14 1.40 -11.68
CA MET A 212 9.49 2.50 -10.97
C MET A 212 10.52 3.50 -10.48
N LEU A 213 10.21 4.78 -10.61
CA LEU A 213 11.04 5.87 -10.08
C LEU A 213 10.19 6.73 -9.15
N GLN A 214 10.78 7.11 -8.02
CA GLN A 214 10.28 8.15 -7.13
C GLN A 214 11.14 9.40 -7.32
N ILE A 215 10.51 10.53 -7.61
CA ILE A 215 11.19 11.81 -7.77
C ILE A 215 10.54 12.91 -6.92
N THR A 216 11.33 13.91 -6.55
CA THR A 216 10.87 15.10 -5.81
C THR A 216 11.45 16.37 -6.42
N LEU A 217 10.62 17.40 -6.59
CA LEU A 217 11.11 18.73 -6.97
C LEU A 217 11.65 19.46 -5.72
N GLY A 218 12.91 19.86 -5.76
CA GLY A 218 13.53 20.66 -4.70
C GLY A 218 13.25 22.16 -4.82
N GLY A 219 13.58 22.89 -3.74
CA GLY A 219 13.57 24.35 -3.75
C GLY A 219 12.22 24.99 -3.44
N TYR A 220 11.35 24.31 -2.68
CA TYR A 220 10.17 24.95 -2.11
C TYR A 220 10.58 26.00 -1.08
N LEU A 221 10.08 27.23 -1.22
CA LEU A 221 10.44 28.39 -0.39
C LEU A 221 9.25 29.03 0.33
N CYS A 222 8.03 28.51 0.15
CA CYS A 222 6.88 29.07 0.86
C CYS A 222 6.83 28.59 2.31
N ASP A 223 6.23 29.41 3.17
CA ASP A 223 5.84 28.98 4.50
C ASP A 223 4.62 28.07 4.41
N GLY A 224 4.71 26.88 5.02
CA GLY A 224 3.61 25.91 5.05
C GLY A 224 3.96 24.56 4.40
N PRO A 225 2.97 23.66 4.26
CA PRO A 225 3.17 22.39 3.60
C PRO A 225 3.50 22.58 2.11
N PRO A 226 4.43 21.79 1.54
CA PRO A 226 4.76 21.86 0.12
C PRO A 226 3.53 21.71 -0.79
N ASP A 227 3.49 22.50 -1.85
CA ASP A 227 2.50 22.34 -2.92
C ASP A 227 2.68 20.99 -3.62
N ASP A 228 1.66 20.56 -4.34
CA ASP A 228 1.56 19.26 -5.02
C ASP A 228 2.75 18.89 -5.92
N ALA A 229 3.52 19.85 -6.44
CA ALA A 229 4.69 19.58 -7.28
C ALA A 229 5.97 19.29 -6.48
N TYR A 230 6.02 19.71 -5.21
CA TYR A 230 7.21 19.66 -4.35
C TYR A 230 7.18 18.51 -3.35
N VAL A 231 6.18 17.64 -3.45
CA VAL A 231 6.11 16.37 -2.73
C VAL A 231 6.74 15.26 -3.59
N ASP A 232 6.88 14.07 -3.04
CA ASP A 232 7.38 12.92 -3.80
C ASP A 232 6.32 12.42 -4.80
N HIS A 233 6.77 12.01 -5.98
CA HIS A 233 5.94 11.46 -7.05
C HIS A 233 6.46 10.12 -7.52
N TRP A 234 5.54 9.16 -7.69
CA TRP A 234 5.85 7.85 -8.22
C TRP A 234 5.45 7.73 -9.70
N PHE A 235 6.35 7.16 -10.48
CA PHE A 235 6.13 6.82 -11.87
C PHE A 235 6.45 5.36 -12.12
N ALA A 236 5.62 4.67 -12.89
CA ALA A 236 5.92 3.37 -13.46
C ALA A 236 6.33 3.52 -14.93
N ILE A 237 7.29 2.72 -15.35
CA ILE A 237 7.80 2.69 -16.72
C ILE A 237 7.64 1.28 -17.26
N SER A 238 6.85 1.17 -18.33
CA SER A 238 6.58 -0.10 -18.96
C SER A 238 7.84 -0.68 -19.64
N PRO A 239 7.82 -1.96 -20.02
CA PRO A 239 8.92 -2.56 -20.77
C PRO A 239 9.16 -1.89 -22.13
N THR A 240 8.14 -1.23 -22.69
CA THR A 240 8.23 -0.47 -23.95
C THR A 240 8.69 0.97 -23.74
N GLY A 241 8.89 1.40 -22.48
CA GLY A 241 9.34 2.75 -22.14
C GLY A 241 8.22 3.77 -21.94
N GLU A 242 6.96 3.33 -21.92
CA GLU A 242 5.81 4.20 -21.60
C GLU A 242 5.83 4.59 -20.12
N VAL A 243 5.63 5.86 -19.83
CA VAL A 243 5.65 6.41 -18.47
C VAL A 243 4.23 6.64 -17.98
N HIS A 244 3.91 6.08 -16.81
CA HIS A 244 2.65 6.24 -16.11
C HIS A 244 2.90 6.93 -14.77
N HIS A 245 2.17 8.01 -14.48
CA HIS A 245 2.17 8.61 -13.15
C HIS A 245 1.25 7.79 -12.23
N LEU A 246 1.79 7.31 -11.11
CA LEU A 246 1.05 6.49 -10.15
C LEU A 246 0.38 7.32 -9.05
N GLY A 247 1.03 8.40 -8.64
CA GLY A 247 0.56 9.24 -7.55
C GLY A 247 1.67 9.99 -6.85
N ARG A 248 1.37 10.50 -5.67
CA ARG A 248 2.24 11.34 -4.84
C ARG A 248 2.05 11.01 -3.37
N LEU A 249 2.99 11.37 -2.51
CA LEU A 249 2.88 11.17 -1.06
C LEU A 249 2.64 9.69 -0.72
N MET A 250 3.41 8.82 -1.38
CA MET A 250 3.27 7.37 -1.25
C MET A 250 4.59 6.71 -0.92
N HIS A 251 4.53 5.65 -0.14
CA HIS A 251 5.67 4.79 0.15
C HIS A 251 5.35 3.36 -0.26
N LEU A 252 6.27 2.71 -0.99
CA LEU A 252 6.11 1.30 -1.33
C LEU A 252 6.13 0.46 -0.05
N ALA A 253 4.96 -0.09 0.31
CA ALA A 253 4.76 -0.89 1.52
C ALA A 253 5.15 -2.34 1.28
N GLY A 254 4.98 -2.85 0.06
CA GLY A 254 5.47 -4.17 -0.32
C GLY A 254 4.96 -4.66 -1.67
N THR A 255 5.54 -5.76 -2.12
CA THR A 255 5.21 -6.44 -3.37
C THR A 255 4.94 -7.92 -3.09
N ALA A 256 3.87 -8.46 -3.63
CA ALA A 256 3.52 -9.87 -3.50
C ALA A 256 2.43 -10.27 -4.49
N ASP A 257 2.32 -11.56 -4.77
CA ASP A 257 1.19 -12.20 -5.47
C ASP A 257 0.09 -12.52 -4.47
N PHE A 258 -0.74 -11.53 -4.17
CA PHE A 258 -1.87 -11.66 -3.26
C PHE A 258 -3.04 -12.41 -3.91
N ALA A 259 -3.08 -12.51 -5.24
CA ALA A 259 -4.11 -13.23 -5.99
C ALA A 259 -3.76 -14.70 -6.28
N HIS A 260 -2.51 -15.13 -6.03
CA HIS A 260 -1.95 -16.42 -6.47
C HIS A 260 -2.07 -16.67 -7.99
N GLU A 261 -1.88 -15.62 -8.78
CA GLU A 261 -1.96 -15.67 -10.25
C GLU A 261 -0.59 -15.62 -10.95
N GLY A 262 0.50 -15.64 -10.18
CA GLY A 262 1.87 -15.66 -10.68
C GLY A 262 2.40 -14.28 -11.09
N ARG A 263 1.72 -13.21 -10.66
CA ARG A 263 2.05 -11.80 -10.87
C ARG A 263 2.04 -11.08 -9.53
N SER A 264 2.85 -10.04 -9.39
CA SER A 264 2.91 -9.29 -8.14
C SER A 264 2.02 -8.07 -8.22
N GLU A 265 1.21 -7.86 -7.20
CA GLU A 265 0.64 -6.56 -6.91
C GLU A 265 1.59 -5.72 -6.05
N LEU A 266 1.45 -4.40 -6.16
CA LEU A 266 2.28 -3.44 -5.46
C LEU A 266 1.41 -2.63 -4.52
N LEU A 267 1.67 -2.76 -3.23
CA LEU A 267 0.97 -2.04 -2.18
C LEU A 267 1.78 -0.81 -1.77
N PHE A 268 1.12 0.34 -1.76
CA PHE A 268 1.66 1.60 -1.31
C PHE A 268 0.90 2.08 -0.08
N GLN A 269 1.61 2.59 0.90
CA GLN A 269 1.04 3.43 1.95
C GLN A 269 0.92 4.86 1.41
N VAL A 270 -0.24 5.48 1.59
CA VAL A 270 -0.51 6.89 1.26
C VAL A 270 -0.43 7.69 2.55
N GLN A 271 0.32 8.80 2.53
CA GLN A 271 0.43 9.69 3.68
C GLN A 271 0.58 11.15 3.24
N GLY A 272 -0.54 11.88 3.25
CA GLY A 272 -0.59 13.32 3.08
C GLY A 272 -1.11 14.03 4.33
N GLY A 273 -1.07 15.36 4.33
CA GLY A 273 -1.47 16.16 5.50
C GLY A 273 -2.91 15.90 5.97
N ASN A 274 -3.81 15.56 5.04
CA ASN A 274 -5.23 15.34 5.30
C ASN A 274 -5.74 13.99 4.78
N GLU A 275 -4.86 13.13 4.28
CA GLU A 275 -5.21 11.84 3.67
C GLU A 275 -4.23 10.79 4.14
N ALA A 276 -4.71 9.64 4.59
CA ALA A 276 -3.84 8.49 4.85
C ALA A 276 -4.53 7.20 4.45
N GLY A 277 -3.74 6.15 4.22
CA GLY A 277 -4.25 4.81 3.96
C GLY A 277 -3.35 4.07 3.00
N TYR A 278 -3.95 3.35 2.06
CA TYR A 278 -3.24 2.45 1.16
C TYR A 278 -3.80 2.48 -0.25
N ARG A 279 -2.91 2.26 -1.21
CA ARG A 279 -3.24 2.08 -2.63
C ARG A 279 -2.57 0.82 -3.15
N LEU A 280 -3.34 0.00 -3.85
CA LEU A 280 -2.86 -1.22 -4.49
C LEU A 280 -2.84 -1.01 -6.01
N PHE A 281 -1.72 -1.29 -6.65
CA PHE A 281 -1.61 -1.36 -8.11
C PHE A 281 -1.45 -2.81 -8.55
N TYR A 282 -2.16 -3.18 -9.61
CA TYR A 282 -2.16 -4.56 -10.13
C TYR A 282 -2.38 -4.59 -11.63
N ASP A 283 -2.23 -5.78 -12.22
CA ASP A 283 -2.38 -6.00 -13.66
C ASP A 283 -1.54 -5.02 -14.51
N ASN A 284 -0.23 -4.95 -14.22
CA ASN A 284 0.73 -4.06 -14.90
C ASN A 284 0.35 -2.58 -14.81
N PHE A 285 -0.11 -2.13 -13.65
CA PHE A 285 -0.52 -0.74 -13.38
C PHE A 285 -1.72 -0.26 -14.20
N THR A 286 -2.45 -1.16 -14.86
CA THR A 286 -3.70 -0.81 -15.58
C THR A 286 -4.89 -0.68 -14.63
N HIS A 287 -4.77 -1.22 -13.41
CA HIS A 287 -5.80 -1.16 -12.40
C HIS A 287 -5.23 -0.74 -11.04
N GLN A 288 -6.11 -0.15 -10.22
CA GLN A 288 -5.81 0.19 -8.84
C GLN A 288 -7.02 0.01 -7.92
N ALA A 289 -6.76 -0.19 -6.64
CA ALA A 289 -7.73 -0.11 -5.55
C ALA A 289 -7.21 0.82 -4.46
N GLN A 290 -8.10 1.51 -3.75
CA GLN A 290 -7.74 2.49 -2.71
C GLN A 290 -8.56 2.28 -1.45
N ASP A 291 -7.88 2.31 -0.30
CA ASP A 291 -8.45 2.29 1.04
C ASP A 291 -7.82 3.44 1.83
N THR A 292 -8.44 4.61 1.78
CA THR A 292 -7.93 5.84 2.39
C THR A 292 -9.00 6.55 3.17
N VAL A 293 -8.55 7.29 4.20
CA VAL A 293 -9.37 8.17 5.00
C VAL A 293 -8.91 9.61 4.78
N THR A 294 -9.85 10.51 4.55
CA THR A 294 -9.62 11.96 4.55
C THR A 294 -10.06 12.52 5.90
N TYR A 295 -9.22 13.33 6.53
CA TYR A 295 -9.43 13.83 7.88
C TYR A 295 -10.19 15.17 7.93
N HIS A 296 -11.29 15.36 7.18
CA HIS A 296 -12.16 16.57 7.24
C HIS A 296 -13.60 16.30 6.84
#